data_AF-A0A936UUX6-F1
#
_entry.id   AF-A0A936UUX6-F1
#
_cell.length_a   1.000
_cell.length_b   1.000
_cell.length_c   1.000
_cell.angle_alpha   90.00
_cell.angle_beta   90.00
_cell.angle_gamma   90.00
#
_symmetry.space_group_name_H-M   'P 1'
#
loop_
_entity.id
_entity.type
_entity.pdbx_description
1 polymer ?
#
loop_
_entity_poly.entity_id
_entity_poly.type
_entity_poly.pdbx_seq_one_letter_code
_entity_poly.pdbx_strand_id
1 'polypeptide(L)'
;MTSTPGEGDGNLIVVLDSRSPTAVHALVAPLRHLGRPGVTVLSAAPVADLLPAAPWTARTRPLTDAVADVVDGSSTVLTLGHYLPIANTAYAVARAREARFLTVQHGLLTPLAPPLAPGTSLLAWSDADAEFWTAGRDDVESAVVGSELLWQAGTPRPATAEPGPRRSSVPVYLGQLHAAELSRSGLVASAEAFCRAEGARYRPHPAEADRRSRATHDRWARDGVAIERDPIPLKDLEAPVVSVFSTGTLEAAARGLPAWVHYLDPPSWLEEFWDRYRLSRWGTEPTPAPTRTSASPAEAVAAAVSGLGGMRQR
;
A
#
# COMPACT_ATOMS: atom_id res chain seq x y z
N MET A 1 -13.75 -2.49 16.79
CA MET A 1 -14.90 -3.22 16.21
C MET A 1 -14.40 -4.55 15.67
N THR A 2 -15.20 -5.61 15.75
CA THR A 2 -14.88 -6.92 15.17
C THR A 2 -15.92 -7.28 14.10
N SER A 3 -15.51 -7.93 13.01
CA SER A 3 -16.40 -8.47 11.98
C SER A 3 -16.05 -9.94 11.71
N THR A 4 -17.03 -10.84 11.74
CA THR A 4 -16.83 -12.29 11.49
C THR A 4 -17.83 -12.83 10.46
N PRO A 5 -17.43 -13.77 9.58
CA PRO A 5 -18.33 -14.43 8.65
C PRO A 5 -18.98 -15.67 9.32
N GLY A 6 -19.98 -15.45 10.17
CA GLY A 6 -20.70 -16.51 10.89
C GLY A 6 -20.11 -16.91 12.25
N GLU A 7 -20.58 -18.05 12.77
CA GLU A 7 -20.06 -18.69 13.99
C GLU A 7 -18.96 -19.69 13.62
N GLY A 8 -17.73 -19.40 14.02
CA GLY A 8 -16.58 -20.27 13.86
C GLY A 8 -15.40 -19.68 14.59
N ASP A 9 -14.71 -20.50 15.38
CA ASP A 9 -13.49 -20.12 16.09
C ASP A 9 -12.40 -19.91 15.06
N GLY A 10 -12.09 -18.64 14.82
CA GLY A 10 -11.19 -18.26 13.76
C GLY A 10 -9.78 -18.02 14.21
N ASN A 11 -8.85 -18.78 13.63
CA ASN A 11 -7.42 -18.65 13.93
C ASN A 11 -6.76 -17.52 13.13
N LEU A 12 -7.46 -16.82 12.21
CA LEU A 12 -6.92 -15.66 11.49
C LEU A 12 -7.57 -14.37 11.96
N ILE A 13 -6.75 -13.46 12.49
CA ILE A 13 -7.15 -12.13 12.93
C ILE A 13 -6.54 -11.10 11.99
N VAL A 14 -7.36 -10.48 11.14
CA VAL A 14 -6.92 -9.40 10.23
C VAL A 14 -7.13 -8.06 10.89
N VAL A 15 -6.05 -7.29 11.03
CA VAL A 15 -6.09 -5.96 11.65
C VAL A 15 -6.10 -4.88 10.59
N LEU A 16 -7.28 -4.29 10.37
CA LEU A 16 -7.54 -3.26 9.38
C LEU A 16 -7.63 -1.87 10.03
N ASP A 17 -6.46 -1.28 10.31
CA ASP A 17 -6.32 0.08 10.85
C ASP A 17 -6.68 1.19 9.84
N SER A 18 -6.54 0.91 8.54
CA SER A 18 -6.76 1.87 7.45
C SER A 18 -7.71 1.31 6.40
N ARG A 19 -8.56 2.18 5.84
CA ARG A 19 -9.43 1.88 4.69
C ARG A 19 -8.80 2.31 3.35
N SER A 20 -7.52 2.66 3.33
CA SER A 20 -6.82 3.04 2.10
C SER A 20 -6.81 1.90 1.09
N PRO A 21 -6.78 2.17 -0.24
CA PRO A 21 -6.70 1.13 -1.25
C PRO A 21 -5.56 0.15 -1.02
N THR A 22 -4.38 0.65 -0.65
CA THR A 22 -3.19 -0.15 -0.32
C THR A 22 -3.44 -1.14 0.82
N ALA A 23 -4.11 -0.71 1.90
CA ALA A 23 -4.46 -1.57 3.02
C ALA A 23 -5.47 -2.64 2.61
N VAL A 24 -6.47 -2.27 1.81
CA VAL A 24 -7.49 -3.19 1.30
C VAL A 24 -6.87 -4.26 0.40
N HIS A 25 -5.97 -3.90 -0.52
CA HIS A 25 -5.27 -4.89 -1.36
C HIS A 25 -4.38 -5.83 -0.53
N ALA A 26 -3.68 -5.32 0.48
CA ALA A 26 -2.77 -6.13 1.29
C ALA A 26 -3.48 -7.05 2.31
N LEU A 27 -4.60 -6.60 2.91
CA LEU A 27 -5.24 -7.30 4.02
C LEU A 27 -6.60 -7.93 3.69
N VAL A 28 -7.38 -7.32 2.78
CA VAL A 28 -8.76 -7.73 2.52
C VAL A 28 -8.86 -8.59 1.26
N ALA A 29 -8.09 -8.28 0.21
CA ALA A 29 -8.05 -9.12 -0.99
C ALA A 29 -7.69 -10.60 -0.72
N PRO A 30 -6.73 -10.92 0.17
CA PRO A 30 -6.41 -12.31 0.52
C PRO A 30 -7.61 -13.10 1.07
N LEU A 31 -8.55 -12.43 1.73
CA LEU A 31 -9.73 -13.08 2.32
C LEU A 31 -10.64 -13.74 1.27
N ARG A 32 -10.53 -13.34 -0.01
CA ARG A 32 -11.29 -13.96 -1.11
C ARG A 32 -10.77 -15.35 -1.47
N HIS A 33 -9.54 -15.66 -1.08
CA HIS A 33 -8.86 -16.92 -1.36
C HIS A 33 -8.89 -17.88 -0.16
N LEU A 34 -9.37 -17.42 1.00
CA LEU A 34 -9.52 -18.24 2.19
C LEU A 34 -10.89 -18.93 2.20
N GLY A 35 -10.89 -20.24 2.47
CA GLY A 35 -12.11 -20.97 2.81
C GLY A 35 -12.75 -20.32 4.05
N ARG A 36 -14.07 -20.12 4.02
CA ARG A 36 -14.79 -19.20 4.92
C ARG A 36 -14.69 -19.41 6.45
N PRO A 37 -14.46 -20.59 7.05
CA PRO A 37 -14.49 -20.67 8.51
C PRO A 37 -13.22 -20.07 9.11
N GLY A 38 -13.40 -19.07 9.96
CA GLY A 38 -12.37 -18.72 10.95
C GLY A 38 -11.55 -17.45 10.69
N VAL A 39 -12.15 -16.41 10.10
CA VAL A 39 -11.53 -15.09 9.98
C VAL A 39 -12.25 -14.07 10.86
N THR A 40 -11.51 -13.32 11.66
CA THR A 40 -12.01 -12.12 12.34
C THR A 40 -11.29 -10.89 11.83
N VAL A 41 -12.05 -9.84 11.47
CA VAL A 41 -11.49 -8.55 11.07
C VAL A 41 -11.66 -7.55 12.21
N LEU A 42 -10.53 -7.01 12.70
CA LEU A 42 -10.47 -5.92 13.67
C LEU A 42 -10.35 -4.58 12.94
N SER A 43 -11.20 -3.62 13.27
CA SER A 43 -11.19 -2.28 12.65
C SER A 43 -11.67 -1.18 13.59
N ALA A 44 -11.30 0.07 13.29
CA ALA A 44 -11.74 1.24 14.04
C ALA A 44 -13.19 1.65 13.70
N ALA A 45 -13.62 1.38 12.47
CA ALA A 45 -14.92 1.76 11.92
C ALA A 45 -15.55 0.56 11.18
N PRO A 46 -16.85 0.63 10.81
CA PRO A 46 -17.48 -0.38 9.96
C PRO A 46 -16.73 -0.60 8.65
N VAL A 47 -16.58 -1.87 8.26
CA VAL A 47 -15.82 -2.30 7.07
C VAL A 47 -16.56 -3.31 6.20
N ALA A 48 -17.84 -3.59 6.48
CA ALA A 48 -18.63 -4.57 5.74
C ALA A 48 -18.66 -4.31 4.23
N ASP A 49 -18.55 -3.05 3.81
CA ASP A 49 -18.49 -2.62 2.41
C ASP A 49 -17.18 -3.00 1.69
N LEU A 50 -16.12 -3.30 2.45
CA LEU A 50 -14.82 -3.69 1.92
C LEU A 50 -14.66 -5.22 1.86
N LEU A 51 -15.37 -5.94 2.72
CA LEU A 51 -15.17 -7.38 2.92
C LEU A 51 -15.76 -8.21 1.77
N PRO A 52 -15.23 -9.43 1.54
CA PRO A 52 -15.81 -10.35 0.55
C PRO A 52 -17.31 -10.58 0.78
N ALA A 53 -18.06 -10.78 -0.31
CA ALA A 53 -19.50 -11.03 -0.26
C ALA A 53 -19.80 -12.28 0.59
N ALA A 54 -20.26 -12.06 1.82
CA ALA A 54 -20.63 -13.06 2.82
C ALA A 54 -21.47 -12.38 3.92
N PRO A 55 -22.25 -13.12 4.72
CA PRO A 55 -22.91 -12.54 5.89
C PRO A 55 -21.86 -12.23 6.96
N TRP A 56 -21.52 -10.95 7.14
CA TRP A 56 -20.62 -10.48 8.19
C TRP A 56 -21.40 -9.94 9.37
N THR A 57 -21.08 -10.43 10.57
CA THR A 57 -21.65 -9.90 11.81
C THR A 57 -20.64 -8.98 12.47
N ALA A 58 -21.07 -7.74 12.70
CA ALA A 58 -20.28 -6.70 13.34
C ALA A 58 -20.58 -6.62 14.83
N ARG A 59 -19.53 -6.50 15.67
CA ARG A 59 -19.66 -6.21 17.11
C ARG A 59 -18.75 -5.07 17.51
N THR A 60 -19.28 -4.14 18.30
CA THR A 60 -18.51 -3.01 18.85
C THR A 60 -18.21 -3.26 20.31
N ARG A 61 -16.93 -3.15 20.66
CA ARG A 61 -16.40 -3.30 22.03
C ARG A 61 -15.20 -2.35 22.22
N PRO A 62 -14.80 -2.07 23.47
CA PRO A 62 -13.50 -1.47 23.75
C PRO A 62 -12.38 -2.25 23.06
N LEU A 63 -11.35 -1.54 22.57
CA LEU A 63 -10.30 -2.14 21.74
C LEU A 63 -9.56 -3.28 22.46
N THR A 64 -9.20 -3.07 23.72
CA THR A 64 -8.52 -4.07 24.55
C THR A 64 -9.31 -5.36 24.64
N ASP A 65 -10.61 -5.25 24.90
CA ASP A 65 -11.52 -6.38 25.06
C ASP A 65 -11.72 -7.08 23.71
N ALA A 66 -11.96 -6.30 22.65
CA ALA A 66 -12.13 -6.82 21.30
C ALA A 66 -10.93 -7.63 20.81
N VAL A 67 -9.70 -7.22 21.16
CA VAL A 67 -8.48 -7.95 20.81
C VAL A 67 -8.32 -9.18 21.71
N ALA A 68 -8.49 -9.02 23.03
CA ALA A 68 -8.32 -10.10 24.00
C ALA A 68 -9.35 -11.23 23.82
N ASP A 69 -10.53 -10.94 23.28
CA ASP A 69 -11.56 -11.93 23.01
C ASP A 69 -11.23 -12.83 21.80
N VAL A 70 -10.43 -12.33 20.85
CA VAL A 70 -10.27 -12.99 19.53
C VAL A 70 -8.86 -13.49 19.25
N VAL A 71 -7.83 -12.93 19.90
CA VAL A 71 -6.43 -13.36 19.68
C VAL A 71 -6.06 -14.38 20.75
N ASP A 72 -5.87 -15.65 20.40
CA ASP A 72 -5.35 -16.70 21.30
C ASP A 72 -4.03 -17.29 20.79
N GLY A 73 -3.46 -18.28 21.50
CA GLY A 73 -2.17 -18.88 21.11
C GLY A 73 -2.20 -19.73 19.82
N SER A 74 -3.39 -20.05 19.30
CA SER A 74 -3.53 -20.70 17.99
C SER A 74 -3.65 -19.69 16.85
N SER A 75 -3.88 -18.42 17.20
CA SER A 75 -4.15 -17.34 16.28
C SER A 75 -2.93 -16.92 15.47
N THR A 76 -3.25 -16.37 14.31
CA THR A 76 -2.36 -15.74 13.34
C THR A 76 -2.90 -14.33 13.14
N VAL A 77 -2.13 -13.33 13.54
CA VAL A 77 -2.50 -11.92 13.38
C VAL A 77 -1.85 -11.38 12.12
N LEU A 78 -2.64 -10.93 11.15
CA LEU A 78 -2.16 -10.29 9.92
C LEU A 78 -2.41 -8.78 9.97
N THR A 79 -1.38 -7.97 9.79
CA THR A 79 -1.45 -6.51 9.90
C THR A 79 -0.49 -5.80 8.94
N LEU A 80 -0.62 -4.47 8.82
CA LEU A 80 0.37 -3.62 8.15
C LEU A 80 1.57 -3.26 9.03
N GLY A 81 1.45 -3.46 10.35
CA GLY A 81 2.55 -3.28 11.30
C GLY A 81 2.09 -2.71 12.65
N HIS A 82 2.80 -3.08 13.71
CA HIS A 82 2.46 -2.76 15.11
C HIS A 82 2.57 -1.27 15.50
N TYR A 83 3.01 -0.41 14.58
CA TYR A 83 3.07 1.04 14.76
C TYR A 83 1.69 1.71 14.58
N LEU A 84 0.67 0.96 14.13
CA LEU A 84 -0.71 1.42 14.03
C LEU A 84 -1.51 1.10 15.32
N PRO A 85 -2.54 1.88 15.68
CA PRO A 85 -3.18 1.79 17.00
C PRO A 85 -3.78 0.42 17.35
N ILE A 86 -4.53 -0.20 16.43
CA ILE A 86 -5.15 -1.51 16.66
C ILE A 86 -4.07 -2.60 16.61
N ALA A 87 -3.20 -2.53 15.60
CA ALA A 87 -2.09 -3.45 15.44
C ALA A 87 -1.14 -3.48 16.65
N ASN A 88 -0.90 -2.33 17.29
CA ASN A 88 -0.09 -2.24 18.50
C ASN A 88 -0.70 -3.05 19.66
N THR A 89 -2.00 -2.90 19.85
CA THR A 89 -2.75 -3.65 20.88
C THR A 89 -2.77 -5.14 20.54
N ALA A 90 -3.02 -5.48 19.28
CA ALA A 90 -2.99 -6.86 18.80
C ALA A 90 -1.63 -7.52 18.98
N TYR A 91 -0.54 -6.80 18.72
CA TYR A 91 0.83 -7.29 18.92
C TYR A 91 1.12 -7.59 20.40
N ALA A 92 0.72 -6.69 21.31
CA ALA A 92 0.92 -6.90 22.74
C ALA A 92 0.21 -8.17 23.24
N VAL A 93 -1.04 -8.41 22.79
CA VAL A 93 -1.82 -9.60 23.15
C VAL A 93 -1.26 -10.85 22.46
N ALA A 94 -0.94 -10.77 21.17
CA ALA A 94 -0.35 -11.88 20.41
C ALA A 94 0.94 -12.37 21.07
N ARG A 95 1.84 -11.45 21.41
CA ARG A 95 3.09 -11.77 22.09
C ARG A 95 2.86 -12.43 23.45
N ALA A 96 1.91 -11.90 24.24
CA ALA A 96 1.59 -12.47 25.56
C ALA A 96 0.96 -13.87 25.48
N ARG A 97 0.36 -14.23 24.34
CA ARG A 97 -0.31 -15.51 24.11
C ARG A 97 0.46 -16.43 23.17
N GLU A 98 1.68 -16.04 22.77
CA GLU A 98 2.52 -16.76 21.80
C GLU A 98 1.80 -17.01 20.45
N ALA A 99 0.89 -16.10 20.08
CA ALA A 99 0.22 -16.11 18.79
C ALA A 99 1.18 -15.62 17.70
N ARG A 100 0.97 -16.09 16.46
CA ARG A 100 1.78 -15.65 15.32
C ARG A 100 1.41 -14.23 14.92
N PHE A 101 2.41 -13.45 14.54
CA PHE A 101 2.24 -12.05 14.13
C PHE A 101 2.93 -11.78 12.80
N LEU A 102 2.13 -11.48 11.78
CA LEU A 102 2.58 -11.25 10.42
C LEU A 102 2.37 -9.79 10.04
N THR A 103 3.41 -9.19 9.48
CA THR A 103 3.39 -7.85 8.91
C THR A 103 3.41 -7.98 7.38
N VAL A 104 2.41 -7.47 6.68
CA VAL A 104 2.38 -7.44 5.21
C VAL A 104 2.73 -6.05 4.68
N GLN A 105 3.66 -6.00 3.73
CA GLN A 105 3.99 -4.77 3.02
C GLN A 105 2.79 -4.32 2.18
N HIS A 106 2.45 -3.03 2.28
CA HIS A 106 1.32 -2.41 1.57
C HIS A 106 1.72 -1.21 0.73
N GLY A 107 2.95 -0.75 0.82
CA GLY A 107 3.47 0.41 0.10
C GLY A 107 4.97 0.32 -0.10
N LEU A 108 5.50 1.33 -0.77
CA LEU A 108 6.94 1.47 -0.99
C LEU A 108 7.63 1.86 0.32
N LEU A 109 8.78 1.25 0.58
CA LEU A 109 9.53 1.43 1.82
C LEU A 109 10.58 2.52 1.63
N THR A 110 10.57 3.53 2.49
CA THR A 110 11.63 4.56 2.59
C THR A 110 12.48 4.27 3.83
N PRO A 111 13.62 4.96 4.03
CA PRO A 111 14.38 4.83 5.27
C PRO A 111 13.62 5.26 6.53
N LEU A 112 12.52 6.01 6.37
CA LEU A 112 11.64 6.39 7.48
C LEU A 112 10.46 5.42 7.67
N ALA A 113 10.43 4.30 6.93
CA ALA A 113 9.46 3.24 7.17
C ALA A 113 9.56 2.78 8.64
N PRO A 114 8.44 2.67 9.36
CA PRO A 114 8.47 2.24 10.75
C PRO A 114 9.11 0.85 10.91
N PRO A 115 9.79 0.58 12.03
CA PRO A 115 10.43 -0.71 12.24
C PRO A 115 9.39 -1.83 12.38
N LEU A 116 9.79 -3.03 11.96
CA LEU A 116 9.02 -4.25 12.16
C LEU A 116 8.93 -4.60 13.65
N ALA A 117 7.80 -5.20 14.03
CA ALA A 117 7.61 -5.71 15.39
C ALA A 117 8.64 -6.81 15.67
N PRO A 118 9.23 -6.88 16.87
CA PRO A 118 10.11 -7.99 17.24
C PRO A 118 9.44 -9.36 17.03
N GLY A 119 10.17 -10.32 16.47
CA GLY A 119 9.66 -11.68 16.26
C GLY A 119 8.56 -11.83 15.18
N THR A 120 8.30 -10.79 14.38
CA THR A 120 7.27 -10.88 13.32
C THR A 120 7.77 -11.66 12.10
N SER A 121 6.87 -12.25 11.34
CA SER A 121 7.15 -12.67 9.96
C SER A 121 6.71 -11.58 8.98
N LEU A 122 7.59 -11.16 8.08
CA LEU A 122 7.33 -10.17 7.04
C LEU A 122 6.84 -10.85 5.75
N LEU A 123 5.73 -10.36 5.19
CA LEU A 123 5.29 -10.66 3.84
C LEU A 123 5.64 -9.47 2.93
N ALA A 124 6.75 -9.60 2.20
CA ALA A 124 7.35 -8.53 1.39
C ALA A 124 6.94 -8.61 -0.09
N TRP A 125 7.06 -7.49 -0.82
CA TRP A 125 6.78 -7.45 -2.26
C TRP A 125 7.89 -8.09 -3.10
N SER A 126 9.14 -8.05 -2.63
CA SER A 126 10.32 -8.57 -3.32
C SER A 126 11.41 -8.95 -2.32
N ASP A 127 12.42 -9.69 -2.79
CA ASP A 127 13.60 -10.00 -1.96
C ASP A 127 14.32 -8.72 -1.52
N ALA A 128 14.45 -7.74 -2.41
CA ALA A 128 15.09 -6.46 -2.09
C ALA A 128 14.31 -5.65 -1.05
N ASP A 129 12.97 -5.75 -1.04
CA ASP A 129 12.15 -5.15 0.01
C ASP A 129 12.30 -5.87 1.36
N ALA A 130 12.38 -7.21 1.33
CA ALA A 130 12.64 -8.00 2.52
C ALA A 130 13.99 -7.64 3.12
N GLU A 131 15.07 -7.69 2.33
CA GLU A 131 16.43 -7.34 2.75
C GLU A 131 16.49 -5.92 3.33
N PHE A 132 15.84 -4.95 2.68
CA PHE A 132 15.82 -3.57 3.15
C PHE A 132 15.11 -3.43 4.50
N TRP A 133 13.93 -4.01 4.68
CA TRP A 133 13.13 -3.80 5.90
C TRP A 133 13.62 -4.62 7.09
N THR A 134 14.24 -5.77 6.84
CA THR A 134 14.82 -6.65 7.87
C THR A 134 16.31 -6.41 8.07
N ALA A 135 16.90 -5.37 7.46
CA ALA A 135 18.33 -5.10 7.55
C ALA A 135 18.81 -5.09 9.00
N GLY A 136 19.80 -5.93 9.30
CA GLY A 136 20.39 -6.07 10.63
C GLY A 136 19.51 -6.78 11.68
N ARG A 137 18.42 -7.45 11.27
CA ARG A 137 17.51 -8.19 12.15
C ARG A 137 17.60 -9.69 11.86
N ASP A 138 17.84 -10.48 12.91
CA ASP A 138 17.85 -11.95 12.89
C ASP A 138 16.57 -12.55 13.49
N ASP A 139 15.77 -11.72 14.18
CA ASP A 139 14.52 -12.11 14.82
C ASP A 139 13.29 -12.01 13.90
N VAL A 140 13.48 -11.62 12.63
CA VAL A 140 12.40 -11.45 11.65
C VAL A 140 12.59 -12.41 10.50
N GLU A 141 11.63 -13.30 10.30
CA GLU A 141 11.54 -14.12 9.08
C GLU A 141 10.85 -13.34 7.97
N SER A 142 11.14 -13.64 6.70
CA SER A 142 10.46 -13.00 5.58
C SER A 142 10.06 -13.99 4.48
N ALA A 143 8.99 -13.65 3.76
CA ALA A 143 8.54 -14.35 2.57
C ALA A 143 8.10 -13.34 1.50
N VAL A 144 8.43 -13.61 0.24
CA VAL A 144 8.02 -12.77 -0.89
C VAL A 144 6.63 -13.20 -1.36
N VAL A 145 5.68 -12.26 -1.30
CA VAL A 145 4.29 -12.45 -1.72
C VAL A 145 3.90 -11.60 -2.92
N GLY A 146 4.71 -10.58 -3.28
CA GLY A 146 4.38 -9.63 -4.33
C GLY A 146 3.40 -8.54 -3.88
N SER A 147 3.01 -7.67 -4.82
CA SER A 147 2.08 -6.56 -4.56
C SER A 147 0.75 -6.79 -5.26
N GLU A 148 -0.30 -7.07 -4.48
CA GLU A 148 -1.66 -7.23 -5.03
C GLU A 148 -2.13 -5.95 -5.74
N LEU A 149 -1.75 -4.78 -5.20
CA LEU A 149 -2.03 -3.49 -5.82
C LEU A 149 -1.48 -3.42 -7.25
N LEU A 150 -0.18 -3.74 -7.43
CA LEU A 150 0.46 -3.67 -8.74
C LEU A 150 -0.04 -4.77 -9.70
N TRP A 151 -0.32 -5.96 -9.17
CA TRP A 151 -0.91 -7.05 -9.95
C TRP A 151 -2.30 -6.67 -10.48
N GLN A 152 -3.15 -6.06 -9.65
CA GLN A 152 -4.45 -5.57 -10.08
C GLN A 152 -4.33 -4.41 -11.07
N ALA A 153 -3.42 -3.46 -10.83
CA ALA A 153 -3.17 -2.35 -11.76
C ALA A 153 -2.83 -2.87 -13.17
N GLY A 154 -1.99 -3.90 -13.29
CA GLY A 154 -1.66 -4.49 -14.58
C GLY A 154 -2.73 -5.41 -15.18
N THR A 155 -3.89 -5.57 -14.54
CA THR A 155 -4.97 -6.45 -15.07
C THR A 155 -5.68 -5.77 -16.23
N PRO A 156 -5.74 -6.41 -17.42
CA PRO A 156 -6.43 -5.85 -18.56
C PRO A 156 -7.86 -5.52 -18.20
N ARG A 157 -8.30 -4.33 -18.59
CA ARG A 157 -9.70 -3.94 -18.40
C ARG A 157 -10.57 -4.85 -19.28
N PRO A 158 -11.75 -5.31 -18.80
CA PRO A 158 -12.66 -6.11 -19.61
C PRO A 158 -12.95 -5.43 -20.94
N ALA A 159 -13.01 -6.19 -22.04
CA ALA A 159 -13.29 -5.66 -23.37
C ALA A 159 -14.64 -4.92 -23.47
N THR A 160 -15.55 -5.17 -22.51
CA THR A 160 -16.86 -4.54 -22.39
C THR A 160 -16.86 -3.22 -21.63
N ALA A 161 -15.73 -2.80 -21.06
CA ALA A 161 -15.65 -1.53 -20.34
C ALA A 161 -15.63 -0.35 -21.33
N GLU A 162 -16.41 0.71 -21.04
CA GLU A 162 -16.49 1.92 -21.88
C GLU A 162 -15.12 2.48 -22.20
N PRO A 163 -14.74 2.74 -23.47
CA PRO A 163 -13.41 3.23 -23.84
C PRO A 163 -12.95 4.37 -22.93
N GLY A 164 -11.72 4.26 -22.41
CA GLY A 164 -11.15 5.33 -21.60
C GLY A 164 -10.99 6.62 -22.41
N PRO A 165 -10.81 7.77 -21.73
CA PRO A 165 -10.50 9.03 -22.41
C PRO A 165 -9.24 8.84 -23.26
N ARG A 166 -9.19 9.44 -24.47
CA ARG A 166 -8.03 9.31 -25.36
C ARG A 166 -6.73 9.61 -24.62
N ARG A 167 -5.70 8.81 -24.88
CA ARG A 167 -4.33 9.04 -24.39
C ARG A 167 -3.90 10.48 -24.63
N SER A 168 -3.60 11.18 -23.54
CA SER A 168 -2.99 12.51 -23.54
C SER A 168 -1.48 12.37 -23.61
N SER A 169 -0.80 13.24 -24.36
CA SER A 169 0.66 13.37 -24.30
C SER A 169 1.13 14.26 -23.15
N VAL A 170 0.24 15.06 -22.55
CA VAL A 170 0.58 15.98 -21.45
C VAL A 170 0.78 15.18 -20.15
N PRO A 171 1.98 15.24 -19.52
CA PRO A 171 2.24 14.52 -18.29
C PRO A 171 1.39 15.00 -17.11
N VAL A 172 1.13 14.08 -16.19
CA VAL A 172 0.53 14.38 -14.89
C VAL A 172 1.58 14.14 -13.81
N TYR A 173 1.89 15.19 -13.06
CA TYR A 173 2.78 15.12 -11.90
C TYR A 173 1.96 14.82 -10.64
N LEU A 174 2.17 13.64 -10.04
CA LEU A 174 1.50 13.22 -8.82
C LEU A 174 2.06 13.98 -7.62
N GLY A 175 1.19 14.69 -6.93
CA GLY A 175 1.54 15.50 -5.78
C GLY A 175 2.01 14.67 -4.60
N GLN A 176 3.05 15.17 -3.93
CA GLN A 176 3.63 14.56 -2.74
C GLN A 176 4.07 15.59 -1.69
N LEU A 177 3.47 16.79 -1.63
CA LEU A 177 3.91 17.86 -0.69
C LEU A 177 3.72 17.53 0.80
N HIS A 178 2.99 16.45 1.08
CA HIS A 178 2.75 15.92 2.41
C HIS A 178 3.79 14.87 2.84
N ALA A 179 4.66 14.43 1.92
CA ALA A 179 5.68 13.42 2.20
C ALA A 179 6.74 14.00 3.15
N ALA A 180 6.91 13.35 4.30
CA ALA A 180 7.78 13.81 5.37
C ALA A 180 9.26 13.40 5.17
N GLU A 181 9.49 12.45 4.26
CA GLU A 181 10.80 11.87 3.95
C GLU A 181 11.73 12.84 3.22
N LEU A 182 11.17 13.83 2.52
CA LEU A 182 11.91 14.86 1.82
C LEU A 182 11.59 16.25 2.35
N SER A 183 12.52 17.18 2.14
CA SER A 183 12.26 18.57 2.45
C SER A 183 11.08 19.09 1.62
N ARG A 184 10.15 19.77 2.28
CA ARG A 184 9.00 20.37 1.60
C ARG A 184 9.42 21.39 0.55
N SER A 185 10.47 22.16 0.80
CA SER A 185 11.04 23.09 -0.18
C SER A 185 11.52 22.38 -1.44
N GLY A 186 12.23 21.25 -1.29
CA GLY A 186 12.70 20.46 -2.44
C GLY A 186 11.55 19.79 -3.21
N LEU A 187 10.51 19.32 -2.52
CA LEU A 187 9.28 18.81 -3.17
C LEU A 187 8.58 19.89 -3.99
N VAL A 188 8.42 21.09 -3.41
CA VAL A 188 7.84 22.24 -4.12
C VAL A 188 8.70 22.64 -5.31
N ALA A 189 10.00 22.84 -5.11
CA ALA A 189 10.90 23.26 -6.19
C ALA A 189 10.92 22.24 -7.34
N SER A 190 10.98 20.94 -7.04
CA SER A 190 11.04 19.89 -8.05
C SER A 190 9.74 19.78 -8.86
N ALA A 191 8.58 19.79 -8.18
CA ALA A 191 7.29 19.74 -8.86
C ALA A 191 7.03 21.00 -9.69
N GLU A 192 7.35 22.19 -9.15
CA GLU A 192 7.18 23.46 -9.84
C GLU A 192 8.07 23.55 -11.10
N ALA A 193 9.35 23.21 -10.97
CA ALA A 193 10.28 23.22 -12.09
C ALA A 193 9.82 22.27 -13.19
N PHE A 194 9.41 21.05 -12.83
CA PHE A 194 8.91 20.07 -13.78
C PHE A 194 7.66 20.55 -14.51
N CYS A 195 6.63 20.98 -13.75
CA CYS A 195 5.37 21.39 -14.35
C CYS A 195 5.52 22.61 -15.26
N ARG A 196 6.40 23.56 -14.92
CA ARG A 196 6.70 24.71 -15.78
C ARG A 196 7.46 24.32 -17.05
N ALA A 197 8.45 23.42 -16.94
CA ALA A 197 9.29 23.02 -18.07
C ALA A 197 8.50 22.16 -19.09
N GLU A 198 7.71 21.21 -18.60
CA GLU A 198 7.04 20.20 -19.44
C GLU A 198 5.57 20.53 -19.74
N GLY A 199 5.05 21.64 -19.21
CA GLY A 199 3.62 21.96 -19.27
C GLY A 199 2.74 20.93 -18.57
N ALA A 200 3.30 20.19 -17.60
CA ALA A 200 2.60 19.10 -16.93
C ALA A 200 1.48 19.62 -16.02
N ARG A 201 0.46 18.78 -15.83
CA ARG A 201 -0.61 19.04 -14.87
C ARG A 201 -0.21 18.50 -13.51
N TYR A 202 -0.23 19.35 -12.49
CA TYR A 202 -0.02 18.91 -11.12
C TYR A 202 -1.33 18.37 -10.54
N ARG A 203 -1.31 17.14 -10.03
CA ARG A 203 -2.43 16.51 -9.34
C ARG A 203 -2.13 16.43 -7.84
N PRO A 204 -2.73 17.29 -7.00
CA PRO A 204 -2.51 17.23 -5.56
C PRO A 204 -2.90 15.87 -4.96
N HIS A 205 -2.12 15.37 -4.00
CA HIS A 205 -2.55 14.23 -3.20
C HIS A 205 -3.71 14.63 -2.28
N PRO A 206 -4.66 13.73 -1.95
CA PRO A 206 -5.73 14.03 -0.99
C PRO A 206 -5.24 14.51 0.38
N ALA A 207 -4.03 14.08 0.79
CA ALA A 207 -3.40 14.51 2.04
C ALA A 207 -2.78 15.93 1.99
N GLU A 208 -2.71 16.56 0.82
CA GLU A 208 -2.25 17.95 0.66
C GLU A 208 -3.35 18.97 1.02
N ALA A 209 -4.07 18.70 2.11
CA ALA A 209 -5.17 19.52 2.62
C ALA A 209 -4.72 20.51 3.71
N ASP A 210 -3.41 20.65 3.98
CA ASP A 210 -2.92 21.65 4.93
C ASP A 210 -2.90 23.06 4.30
N ARG A 211 -2.88 24.10 5.14
CA ARG A 211 -2.92 25.51 4.68
C ARG A 211 -1.73 25.86 3.77
N ARG A 212 -0.55 25.28 4.03
CA ARG A 212 0.67 25.54 3.25
C ARG A 212 0.60 24.86 1.88
N SER A 213 -0.05 23.70 1.78
CA SER A 213 -0.29 23.01 0.50
C SER A 213 -1.22 23.83 -0.38
N ARG A 214 -2.39 24.21 0.15
CA ARG A 214 -3.32 25.08 -0.58
C ARG A 214 -2.68 26.39 -1.05
N ALA A 215 -1.96 27.09 -0.16
CA ALA A 215 -1.26 28.32 -0.54
C ALA A 215 -0.20 28.11 -1.63
N THR A 216 0.45 26.94 -1.67
CA THR A 216 1.39 26.58 -2.73
C THR A 216 0.66 26.34 -4.05
N HIS A 217 -0.42 25.57 -4.03
CA HIS A 217 -1.24 25.32 -5.23
C HIS A 217 -1.84 26.61 -5.79
N ASP A 218 -2.34 27.49 -4.94
CA ASP A 218 -2.89 28.80 -5.34
C ASP A 218 -1.81 29.70 -5.95
N ARG A 219 -0.58 29.65 -5.44
CA ARG A 219 0.57 30.34 -6.05
C ARG A 219 0.86 29.78 -7.44
N TRP A 220 1.03 28.47 -7.54
CA TRP A 220 1.31 27.79 -8.80
C TRP A 220 0.24 28.04 -9.87
N ALA A 221 -1.03 28.02 -9.49
CA ALA A 221 -2.13 28.33 -10.40
C ALA A 221 -2.07 29.77 -10.92
N ARG A 222 -1.74 30.74 -10.05
CA ARG A 222 -1.51 32.14 -10.46
C ARG A 222 -0.31 32.29 -11.39
N ASP A 223 0.69 31.45 -11.23
CA ASP A 223 1.91 31.46 -12.03
C ASP A 223 1.80 30.57 -13.30
N GLY A 224 0.61 30.06 -13.62
CA GLY A 224 0.31 29.35 -14.87
C GLY A 224 0.48 27.83 -14.82
N VAL A 225 0.79 27.22 -13.67
CA VAL A 225 0.80 25.75 -13.53
C VAL A 225 -0.63 25.23 -13.49
N ALA A 226 -0.95 24.26 -14.35
CA ALA A 226 -2.25 23.62 -14.36
C ALA A 226 -2.41 22.68 -13.15
N ILE A 227 -3.31 23.03 -12.22
CA ILE A 227 -3.67 22.19 -11.07
C ILE A 227 -4.94 21.40 -11.37
N GLU A 228 -4.89 20.07 -11.30
CA GLU A 228 -6.10 19.24 -11.39
C GLU A 228 -6.95 19.38 -10.11
N ARG A 229 -8.19 19.85 -10.26
CA ARG A 229 -9.13 20.04 -9.15
C ARG A 229 -10.14 18.89 -9.01
N ASP A 230 -10.55 18.32 -10.14
CA ASP A 230 -11.48 17.19 -10.21
C ASP A 230 -10.79 16.01 -10.90
N PRO A 231 -9.84 15.34 -10.20
CA PRO A 231 -9.06 14.27 -10.79
C PRO A 231 -9.93 13.02 -11.02
N ILE A 232 -9.93 12.50 -12.26
CA ILE A 232 -10.40 11.13 -12.51
C ILE A 232 -9.57 10.12 -11.72
N PRO A 233 -10.10 8.95 -11.32
CA PRO A 233 -9.32 7.94 -10.61
C PRO A 233 -8.03 7.59 -11.36
N LEU A 234 -6.93 7.36 -10.63
CA LEU A 234 -5.62 7.12 -11.26
C LEU A 234 -5.68 5.93 -12.21
N LYS A 235 -6.43 4.88 -11.87
CA LYS A 235 -6.70 3.70 -12.71
C LYS A 235 -7.37 3.98 -14.06
N ASP A 236 -7.97 5.15 -14.21
CA ASP A 236 -8.66 5.61 -15.43
C ASP A 236 -7.85 6.68 -16.17
N LEU A 237 -6.73 7.14 -15.60
CA LEU A 237 -5.84 8.11 -16.23
C LEU A 237 -5.16 7.51 -17.45
N GLU A 238 -5.27 8.15 -18.61
CA GLU A 238 -4.56 7.78 -19.83
C GLU A 238 -3.52 8.85 -20.21
N ALA A 239 -2.54 9.10 -19.35
CA ALA A 239 -1.48 10.08 -19.58
C ALA A 239 -0.14 9.60 -19.02
N PRO A 240 1.00 10.11 -19.51
CA PRO A 240 2.29 9.99 -18.85
C PRO A 240 2.21 10.38 -17.37
N VAL A 241 2.78 9.56 -16.49
CA VAL A 241 2.76 9.79 -15.04
C VAL A 241 4.17 10.11 -14.54
N VAL A 242 4.30 11.18 -13.77
CA VAL A 242 5.56 11.54 -13.12
C VAL A 242 5.30 11.74 -11.63
N SER A 243 6.21 11.30 -10.78
CA SER A 243 6.16 11.61 -9.35
C SER A 243 7.56 11.69 -8.76
N VAL A 244 7.69 11.84 -7.45
CA VAL A 244 8.98 11.70 -6.78
C VAL A 244 9.22 10.25 -6.38
N PHE A 245 8.27 9.64 -5.67
CA PHE A 245 8.35 8.24 -5.22
C PHE A 245 6.97 7.64 -4.96
N SER A 246 5.95 8.10 -5.70
CA SER A 246 4.58 7.60 -5.52
C SER A 246 4.43 6.19 -6.11
N THR A 247 3.74 5.31 -5.38
CA THR A 247 3.28 4.01 -5.88
C THR A 247 2.49 4.12 -7.18
N GLY A 248 1.81 5.26 -7.39
CA GLY A 248 1.08 5.54 -8.62
C GLY A 248 1.94 5.50 -9.90
N THR A 249 3.26 5.70 -9.79
CA THR A 249 4.21 5.54 -10.90
C THR A 249 4.31 4.08 -11.34
N LEU A 250 4.41 3.16 -10.37
CA LEU A 250 4.45 1.72 -10.64
C LEU A 250 3.09 1.20 -11.10
N GLU A 251 1.99 1.73 -10.56
CA GLU A 251 0.64 1.40 -11.04
C GLU A 251 0.44 1.83 -12.50
N ALA A 252 0.93 3.01 -12.89
CA ALA A 252 0.92 3.48 -14.27
C ALA A 252 1.79 2.59 -15.18
N ALA A 253 3.01 2.25 -14.75
CA ALA A 253 3.88 1.33 -15.47
C ALA A 253 3.25 -0.07 -15.64
N ALA A 254 2.63 -0.61 -14.59
CA ALA A 254 1.92 -1.89 -14.63
C ALA A 254 0.79 -1.90 -15.67
N ARG A 255 0.15 -0.75 -15.89
CA ARG A 255 -0.89 -0.54 -16.92
C ARG A 255 -0.33 -0.33 -18.33
N GLY A 256 0.99 -0.30 -18.50
CA GLY A 256 1.64 0.01 -19.77
C GLY A 256 1.54 1.49 -20.16
N LEU A 257 1.41 2.38 -19.18
CA LEU A 257 1.53 3.82 -19.39
C LEU A 257 2.98 4.26 -19.20
N PRO A 258 3.46 5.25 -19.98
CA PRO A 258 4.75 5.86 -19.71
C PRO A 258 4.78 6.48 -18.31
N ALA A 259 5.77 6.10 -17.50
CA ALA A 259 5.88 6.55 -16.11
C ALA A 259 7.32 6.82 -15.71
N TRP A 260 7.56 7.87 -14.93
CA TRP A 260 8.89 8.26 -14.47
C TRP A 260 8.89 8.84 -13.06
N VAL A 261 10.10 8.97 -12.51
CA VAL A 261 10.37 9.75 -11.31
C VAL A 261 11.18 11.00 -11.63
N HIS A 262 10.98 12.05 -10.85
CA HIS A 262 11.71 13.31 -10.97
C HIS A 262 11.90 14.00 -9.62
N TYR A 263 13.14 14.40 -9.36
CA TYR A 263 13.52 15.28 -8.26
C TYR A 263 14.80 16.01 -8.65
N LEU A 264 14.93 17.31 -8.37
CA LEU A 264 16.04 18.13 -8.89
C LEU A 264 17.42 17.73 -8.37
N ASP A 265 17.49 17.39 -7.08
CA ASP A 265 18.74 17.01 -6.39
C ASP A 265 18.42 15.87 -5.41
N PRO A 266 18.31 14.63 -5.90
CA PRO A 266 17.86 13.51 -5.09
C PRO A 266 18.93 13.16 -4.05
N PRO A 267 18.58 13.06 -2.75
CA PRO A 267 19.50 12.49 -1.77
C PRO A 267 19.78 11.02 -2.12
N SER A 268 20.92 10.47 -1.68
CA SER A 268 21.34 9.11 -2.04
C SER A 268 20.28 8.04 -1.77
N TRP A 269 19.57 8.13 -0.64
CA TRP A 269 18.52 7.18 -0.30
C TRP A 269 17.36 7.17 -1.31
N LEU A 270 17.07 8.32 -1.94
CA LEU A 270 16.01 8.43 -2.95
C LEU A 270 16.46 7.78 -4.26
N GLU A 271 17.74 7.88 -4.59
CA GLU A 271 18.33 7.17 -5.73
C GLU A 271 18.30 5.65 -5.50
N GLU A 272 18.75 5.19 -4.33
CA GLU A 272 18.67 3.77 -3.93
C GLU A 272 17.23 3.26 -3.92
N PHE A 273 16.27 4.08 -3.48
CA PHE A 273 14.85 3.77 -3.54
C PHE A 273 14.39 3.59 -4.99
N TRP A 274 14.78 4.49 -5.90
CA TRP A 274 14.43 4.38 -7.31
C TRP A 274 15.02 3.12 -7.93
N ASP A 275 16.26 2.79 -7.61
CA ASP A 275 16.93 1.59 -8.12
C ASP A 275 16.25 0.31 -7.61
N ARG A 276 15.94 0.23 -6.31
CA ARG A 276 15.26 -0.92 -5.70
C ARG A 276 13.90 -1.20 -6.34
N TYR A 277 13.15 -0.15 -6.70
CA TYR A 277 11.86 -0.28 -7.38
C TYR A 277 11.94 -0.22 -8.91
N ARG A 278 13.15 -0.13 -9.48
CA ARG A 278 13.41 0.00 -10.92
C ARG A 278 12.65 1.18 -11.57
N LEU A 279 12.56 2.29 -10.84
CA LEU A 279 11.92 3.53 -11.27
C LEU A 279 12.85 4.33 -12.17
N SER A 280 12.41 4.61 -13.40
CA SER A 280 13.21 5.35 -14.38
C SER A 280 13.05 6.86 -14.20
N ARG A 281 14.16 7.60 -14.29
CA ARG A 281 14.16 9.07 -14.15
C ARG A 281 13.63 9.74 -15.41
N TRP A 282 12.98 10.89 -15.26
CA TRP A 282 12.52 11.67 -16.42
C TRP A 282 13.66 11.95 -17.40
N GLY A 283 13.36 11.87 -18.70
CA GLY A 283 14.35 12.02 -19.77
C GLY A 283 15.04 10.71 -20.19
N THR A 284 14.76 9.58 -19.54
CA THR A 284 15.19 8.24 -19.98
C THR A 284 14.01 7.43 -20.53
N GLU A 285 14.28 6.17 -20.91
CA GLU A 285 13.20 5.19 -21.18
C GLU A 285 12.22 5.11 -19.99
N PRO A 286 10.90 4.91 -20.25
CA PRO A 286 9.91 4.81 -19.19
C PRO A 286 10.16 3.66 -18.23
N THR A 287 9.67 3.82 -16.99
CA THR A 287 9.68 2.77 -15.96
C THR A 287 9.06 1.49 -16.53
N PRO A 288 9.78 0.36 -16.51
CA PRO A 288 9.24 -0.90 -17.01
C PRO A 288 8.09 -1.39 -16.13
N ALA A 289 7.14 -2.11 -16.73
CA ALA A 289 6.07 -2.74 -15.97
C ALA A 289 6.64 -3.72 -14.93
N PRO A 290 6.15 -3.73 -13.68
CA PRO A 290 6.53 -4.73 -12.70
C PRO A 290 6.27 -6.15 -13.21
N THR A 291 7.15 -7.08 -12.86
CA THR A 291 7.00 -8.49 -13.23
C THR A 291 5.71 -9.05 -12.63
N ARG A 292 4.86 -9.63 -13.48
CA ARG A 292 3.56 -10.18 -13.07
C ARG A 292 3.63 -11.70 -12.93
N THR A 293 3.14 -12.20 -11.80
CA THR A 293 2.93 -13.63 -11.54
C THR A 293 1.61 -14.13 -12.12
N SER A 294 1.52 -15.42 -12.42
CA SER A 294 0.28 -16.06 -12.89
C SER A 294 -0.82 -16.04 -11.82
N ALA A 295 -0.48 -16.40 -10.58
CA ALA A 295 -1.35 -16.28 -9.41
C ALA A 295 -1.30 -14.85 -8.84
N SER A 296 -2.38 -14.43 -8.18
CA SER A 296 -2.43 -13.12 -7.52
C SER A 296 -1.58 -13.12 -6.23
N PRO A 297 -0.87 -12.03 -5.91
CA PRO A 297 -0.25 -11.85 -4.61
C PRO A 297 -1.20 -12.04 -3.41
N ALA A 298 -2.48 -11.70 -3.56
CA ALA A 298 -3.48 -11.98 -2.54
C ALA A 298 -3.63 -13.48 -2.23
N GLU A 299 -3.49 -14.35 -3.23
CA GLU A 299 -3.47 -15.81 -3.06
C GLU A 299 -2.21 -16.25 -2.32
N ALA A 300 -1.04 -15.67 -2.63
CA ALA A 300 0.21 -15.95 -1.92
C ALA A 300 0.13 -15.55 -0.44
N VAL A 301 -0.46 -14.40 -0.11
CA VAL A 301 -0.72 -13.99 1.27
C VAL A 301 -1.69 -14.96 1.95
N ALA A 302 -2.77 -15.36 1.28
CA ALA A 302 -3.74 -16.33 1.80
C ALA A 302 -3.10 -17.70 2.09
N ALA A 303 -2.20 -18.15 1.21
CA ALA A 303 -1.42 -19.37 1.39
C ALA A 303 -0.43 -19.23 2.56
N ALA A 304 0.24 -18.07 2.72
CA ALA A 304 1.15 -17.84 3.84
C ALA A 304 0.42 -17.90 5.20
N VAL A 305 -0.74 -17.25 5.33
CA VAL A 305 -1.50 -17.29 6.59
C VAL A 305 -2.13 -18.66 6.89
N SER A 306 -2.40 -19.47 5.86
CA SER A 306 -3.00 -20.81 5.98
C SER A 306 -1.95 -21.91 6.18
N GLY A 307 -0.88 -21.89 5.40
CA GLY A 307 0.17 -22.92 5.33
C GLY A 307 1.04 -22.98 6.58
N LEU A 308 1.16 -21.87 7.32
CA LEU A 308 1.89 -21.87 8.59
C LEU A 308 1.16 -22.68 9.68
N GLY A 309 -0.12 -23.04 9.51
CA GLY A 309 -0.87 -23.90 10.43
C GLY A 309 -0.51 -25.39 10.37
N GLY A 310 0.29 -25.82 9.38
CA GLY A 310 0.62 -27.22 9.12
C GLY A 310 1.97 -27.73 9.63
N MET A 311 2.81 -26.88 10.22
CA MET A 311 4.10 -27.29 10.80
C MET A 311 4.03 -27.64 12.30
N ARG A 312 2.99 -28.39 12.69
CA ARG A 312 3.06 -29.20 13.92
C ARG A 312 3.03 -30.67 13.51
N GLN A 313 4.07 -31.39 13.93
CA GLN A 313 4.41 -32.80 13.69
C GLN A 313 5.23 -33.10 12.43
N ARG A 314 6.55 -33.02 12.56
CA ARG A 314 7.41 -34.22 12.57
C ARG A 314 8.47 -34.08 13.64
#